data_AF-A0AAP2CPN4-F1
#
_entry.id   AF-A0AAP2CPN4-F1
#
_cell.length_a   1.000
_cell.length_b   1.000
_cell.length_c   1.000
_cell.angle_alpha   90.00
_cell.angle_beta   90.00
_cell.angle_gamma   90.00
#
_symmetry.space_group_name_H-M   'P 1'
#
loop_
_entity.id
_entity.type
_entity.pdbx_description
1 polymer ?
#
loop_
_entity_poly.entity_id
_entity_poly.type
_entity_poly.pdbx_seq_one_letter_code
_entity_poly.pdbx_strand_id
1 'polypeptide(L)'
;MFILLALFLWRLQDNRAYAHRVFEGRLAYSEVLASRRWHAGFGVDWDCSYAIVTLADPLPEAPPAPRDGPWYLSFGTDWKLTPAPELGDTTRDAIDSCSGYWRDDLGAELQAILDRPGAWYDRDAVGETVVIYAPADGLAARIRYGD
;
A
#
# COMPACT_ATOMS: atom_id res chain seq x y z
N MET A 1 19.13 -26.87 17.09
CA MET A 1 19.13 -25.40 17.02
C MET A 1 19.47 -24.95 15.59
N PHE A 2 18.60 -25.25 14.62
CA PHE A 2 18.80 -24.88 13.19
C PHE A 2 17.47 -24.60 12.43
N ILE A 3 16.31 -24.72 13.10
CA ILE A 3 14.99 -24.58 12.45
C ILE A 3 14.45 -23.13 12.55
N LEU A 4 14.94 -22.32 13.49
CA LEU A 4 14.51 -20.93 13.68
C LEU A 4 15.06 -19.95 12.64
N LEU A 5 16.12 -20.30 11.89
CA LEU A 5 16.70 -19.40 10.88
C LEU A 5 15.89 -19.36 9.58
N ALA A 6 15.21 -20.46 9.23
CA ALA A 6 14.45 -20.58 7.98
C ALA A 6 13.12 -19.79 8.00
N LEU A 7 12.45 -19.73 9.16
CA LEU A 7 11.27 -18.87 9.36
C LEU A 7 11.64 -17.39 9.43
N PHE A 8 12.84 -17.06 9.93
CA PHE A 8 13.34 -15.69 9.99
C PHE A 8 13.76 -15.15 8.61
N LEU A 9 14.28 -16.02 7.73
CA LEU A 9 14.59 -15.69 6.34
C LEU A 9 13.35 -15.56 5.44
N TRP A 10 12.20 -16.11 5.86
CA TRP A 10 10.95 -15.94 5.13
C TRP A 10 10.30 -14.58 5.37
N ARG A 11 10.48 -14.00 6.57
CA ARG A 11 10.16 -12.58 6.86
C ARG A 11 11.03 -11.59 6.07
N LEU A 12 12.12 -12.02 5.45
CA LEU A 12 13.02 -11.18 4.64
C LEU A 12 12.64 -11.09 3.15
N GLN A 13 11.53 -11.70 2.73
CA GLN A 13 10.90 -11.37 1.45
C GLN A 13 9.84 -10.28 1.60
N ASP A 14 10.21 -9.20 2.30
CA ASP A 14 9.82 -7.86 1.88
C ASP A 14 10.25 -7.72 0.42
N ASN A 15 9.31 -7.92 -0.48
CA ASN A 15 9.58 -8.02 -1.91
C ASN A 15 9.75 -6.61 -2.44
N ARG A 16 10.93 -6.00 -2.25
CA ARG A 16 11.29 -4.69 -2.83
C ARG A 16 10.97 -4.63 -4.33
N ALA A 17 11.05 -5.76 -5.04
CA ALA A 17 10.70 -5.81 -6.45
C ALA A 17 9.20 -5.58 -6.72
N TYR A 18 8.32 -5.86 -5.76
CA TYR A 18 6.90 -5.56 -5.90
C TYR A 18 6.62 -4.06 -5.83
N ALA A 19 7.11 -3.37 -4.79
CA ALA A 19 7.04 -1.90 -4.75
C ALA A 19 7.65 -1.27 -6.00
N HIS A 20 8.83 -1.75 -6.42
CA HIS A 20 9.43 -1.32 -7.68
C HIS A 20 8.46 -1.47 -8.86
N ARG A 21 7.85 -2.64 -9.07
CA ARG A 21 6.90 -2.85 -10.18
C ARG A 21 5.61 -2.02 -10.09
N VAL A 22 5.16 -1.69 -8.89
CA VAL A 22 4.00 -0.79 -8.69
C VAL A 22 4.37 0.63 -9.07
N PHE A 23 5.55 1.12 -8.68
CA PHE A 23 5.92 2.54 -8.83
C PHE A 23 6.81 2.85 -10.05
N GLU A 24 7.39 1.85 -10.71
CA GLU A 24 8.31 2.02 -11.84
C GLU A 24 7.67 2.83 -12.97
N GLY A 25 8.34 3.93 -13.32
CA GLY A 25 7.87 4.86 -14.35
C GLY A 25 6.62 5.67 -13.96
N ARG A 26 6.22 5.65 -12.68
CA ARG A 26 5.10 6.45 -12.13
C ARG A 26 5.59 7.47 -11.10
N LEU A 27 6.36 7.00 -10.12
CA LEU A 27 6.84 7.81 -9.00
C LEU A 27 8.27 7.42 -8.64
N ALA A 28 9.11 8.43 -8.39
CA ALA A 28 10.41 8.22 -7.77
C ALA A 28 10.21 8.06 -6.26
N TYR A 29 10.91 7.10 -5.66
CA TYR A 29 10.85 6.84 -4.23
C TYR A 29 12.27 6.57 -3.69
N SER A 30 12.49 6.98 -2.44
CA SER A 30 13.78 6.91 -1.75
C SER A 30 13.91 5.63 -0.92
N GLU A 31 12.79 5.17 -0.33
CA GLU A 31 12.77 4.02 0.55
C GLU A 31 11.49 3.18 0.36
N VAL A 32 11.61 1.87 0.56
CA VAL A 32 10.45 0.96 0.68
C VAL A 32 10.20 0.73 2.16
N LEU A 33 9.07 1.23 2.66
CA LEU A 33 8.65 1.10 4.06
C LEU A 33 8.10 -0.30 4.35
N ALA A 34 7.34 -0.86 3.40
CA ALA A 34 6.81 -2.22 3.46
C ALA A 34 6.44 -2.69 2.04
N SER A 35 6.76 -3.95 1.68
CA SER A 35 6.28 -4.48 0.40
C SER A 35 6.11 -6.00 0.37
N ARG A 36 4.94 -6.45 -0.07
CA ARG A 36 4.63 -7.87 -0.23
C ARG A 36 3.71 -8.08 -1.42
N ARG A 37 4.04 -9.09 -2.23
CA ARG A 37 3.20 -9.56 -3.34
C ARG A 37 2.65 -10.93 -3.01
N TRP A 38 1.36 -11.01 -2.67
CA TRP A 38 0.65 -12.23 -2.29
C TRP A 38 1.28 -12.99 -1.11
N HIS A 39 0.65 -14.10 -0.73
CA HIS A 39 1.16 -15.01 0.30
C HIS A 39 2.59 -15.47 -0.01
N ALA A 40 3.42 -15.51 1.03
CA ALA A 40 4.49 -16.49 1.02
C ALA A 40 3.84 -17.87 1.23
N GLY A 41 3.84 -18.74 0.22
CA GLY A 41 3.45 -20.15 0.36
C GLY A 41 1.94 -20.48 0.40
N PHE A 42 1.66 -21.79 0.34
CA PHE A 42 0.34 -22.40 0.14
C PHE A 42 -0.64 -22.17 1.32
N GLY A 43 -1.80 -21.56 1.07
CA GLY A 43 -3.05 -22.00 1.72
C GLY A 43 -3.71 -21.11 2.78
N VAL A 44 -3.52 -19.78 2.80
CA VAL A 44 -4.42 -18.88 3.53
C VAL A 44 -5.27 -18.12 2.52
N ASP A 45 -6.55 -18.45 2.44
CA ASP A 45 -7.50 -17.62 1.71
C ASP A 45 -7.57 -16.24 2.41
N TRP A 46 -7.47 -15.14 1.66
CA TRP A 46 -7.61 -13.73 2.11
C TRP A 46 -6.42 -13.12 2.88
N ASP A 47 -5.38 -12.71 2.16
CA ASP A 47 -4.19 -12.04 2.72
C ASP A 47 -3.95 -10.68 2.08
N CYS A 48 -2.82 -10.08 2.40
CA CYS A 48 -2.46 -8.72 2.06
C CYS A 48 -1.35 -8.66 1.01
N SER A 49 -1.60 -7.87 -0.04
CA SER A 49 -0.57 -7.37 -0.96
C SER A 49 -0.42 -5.87 -0.78
N TYR A 50 0.80 -5.39 -0.57
CA TYR A 50 1.06 -3.98 -0.33
C TYR A 50 2.39 -3.52 -0.91
N ALA A 51 2.44 -2.23 -1.25
CA ALA A 51 3.63 -1.51 -1.63
C ALA A 51 3.53 -0.11 -1.04
N ILE A 52 4.34 0.16 0.00
CA ILE A 52 4.33 1.41 0.75
C ILE A 52 5.75 1.98 0.70
N VAL A 53 5.88 3.22 0.23
CA VAL A 53 7.18 3.85 -0.05
C VAL A 53 7.23 5.29 0.44
N THR A 54 8.44 5.73 0.78
CA THR A 54 8.76 7.15 0.95
C THR A 54 9.16 7.72 -0.41
N LEU A 55 8.52 8.79 -0.83
CA LEU A 55 8.75 9.43 -2.11
C LEU A 55 10.11 10.16 -2.16
N ALA A 56 10.63 10.39 -3.37
CA ALA A 56 11.88 11.12 -3.59
C ALA A 56 11.60 12.42 -4.33
N ASP A 57 12.26 13.51 -3.92
CA ASP A 57 12.10 14.81 -4.57
C ASP A 57 12.67 14.83 -6.01
N PRO A 58 12.08 15.63 -6.92
CA PRO A 58 10.88 16.45 -6.73
C PRO A 58 9.57 15.65 -6.91
N LEU A 59 8.52 16.02 -6.16
CA LEU A 59 7.22 15.36 -6.21
C LEU A 59 6.22 16.09 -7.12
N PRO A 60 5.51 15.37 -8.01
CA PRO A 60 4.36 15.92 -8.72
C PRO A 60 3.28 16.42 -7.75
N GLU A 61 2.66 17.57 -8.03
CA GLU A 61 1.55 18.07 -7.19
C GLU A 61 0.30 17.19 -7.29
N ALA A 62 0.03 16.68 -8.49
CA ALA A 62 -1.07 15.76 -8.77
C ALA A 62 -0.57 14.31 -8.81
N PRO A 63 -1.42 13.34 -8.46
CA PRO A 63 -1.07 11.93 -8.57
C PRO A 63 -0.83 11.51 -10.03
N PRO A 64 -0.05 10.44 -10.27
CA PRO A 64 0.22 9.97 -11.61
C PRO A 64 -1.07 9.51 -12.31
N ALA A 65 -1.10 9.67 -13.63
CA ALA A 65 -2.19 9.12 -14.44
C ALA A 65 -2.21 7.58 -14.36
N PRO A 66 -3.40 6.95 -14.47
CA PRO A 66 -3.49 5.51 -14.57
C PRO A 66 -2.67 5.00 -15.75
N ARG A 67 -2.05 3.82 -15.60
CA ARG A 67 -1.25 3.17 -16.64
C ARG A 67 -1.79 1.78 -16.92
N ASP A 68 -1.89 1.42 -18.20
CA ASP A 68 -2.24 0.08 -18.64
C ASP A 68 -1.32 -0.98 -18.02
N GLY A 69 -1.93 -2.05 -17.52
CA GLY A 69 -1.21 -3.11 -16.86
C GLY A 69 -2.14 -4.05 -16.10
N PRO A 70 -1.58 -5.07 -15.45
CA PRO A 70 -2.37 -5.94 -14.59
C PRO A 70 -2.91 -5.15 -13.40
N TRP A 71 -4.15 -5.45 -13.00
CA TRP A 71 -4.85 -4.78 -11.89
C TRP A 71 -4.03 -4.77 -10.58
N TYR A 72 -3.23 -5.81 -10.32
CA TYR A 72 -2.39 -5.91 -9.12
C TYR A 72 -1.17 -4.97 -9.11
N LEU A 73 -0.92 -4.25 -10.21
CA LEU A 73 0.08 -3.17 -10.30
C LEU A 73 -0.57 -1.81 -10.54
N SER A 74 -1.90 -1.72 -10.51
CA SER A 74 -2.61 -0.45 -10.62
C SER A 74 -2.28 0.45 -9.43
N PHE A 75 -2.08 1.74 -9.71
CA PHE A 75 -1.80 2.78 -8.72
C PHE A 75 -2.68 4.00 -9.03
N GLY A 76 -3.93 3.90 -8.59
CA GLY A 76 -4.97 4.91 -8.79
C GLY A 76 -5.62 4.86 -10.17
N THR A 77 -6.95 4.99 -10.16
CA THR A 77 -7.82 5.03 -11.33
C THR A 77 -8.83 6.17 -11.24
N ASP A 78 -9.38 6.41 -10.04
CA ASP A 78 -10.39 7.44 -9.75
C ASP A 78 -9.97 8.25 -8.52
N TRP A 79 -8.93 9.07 -8.69
CA TRP A 79 -8.33 9.85 -7.61
C TRP A 79 -9.32 10.84 -6.99
N LYS A 80 -9.43 10.79 -5.66
CA LYS A 80 -10.21 11.69 -4.80
C LYS A 80 -9.30 12.40 -3.83
N LEU A 81 -9.66 13.62 -3.46
CA LEU A 81 -8.96 14.36 -2.41
C LEU A 81 -9.37 13.85 -1.03
N THR A 82 -8.42 13.78 -0.11
CA THR A 82 -8.71 13.61 1.31
C THR A 82 -9.38 14.87 1.90
N PRO A 83 -10.17 14.77 2.99
CA PRO A 83 -10.41 13.58 3.80
C PRO A 83 -11.26 12.51 3.10
N ALA A 84 -10.89 11.25 3.26
CA ALA A 84 -11.71 10.13 2.82
C ALA A 84 -12.95 10.02 3.73
N PRO A 85 -14.12 9.64 3.19
CA PRO A 85 -15.27 9.36 4.03
C PRO A 85 -14.98 8.16 4.93
N GLU A 86 -15.64 8.15 6.09
CA GLU A 86 -15.62 7.02 7.02
C GLU A 86 -16.08 5.74 6.29
N LEU A 87 -15.45 4.63 6.63
CA LEU A 87 -15.83 3.32 6.13
C LEU A 87 -17.13 2.88 6.81
N GLY A 88 -18.05 2.31 6.04
CA GLY A 88 -19.26 1.71 6.61
C GLY A 88 -18.95 0.36 7.26
N ASP A 89 -19.78 -0.08 8.20
CA ASP A 89 -19.61 -1.30 9.01
C ASP A 89 -19.39 -2.61 8.21
N THR A 90 -19.78 -2.65 6.94
CA THR A 90 -19.64 -3.82 6.05
C THR A 90 -18.43 -3.73 5.12
N THR A 91 -17.65 -2.65 5.21
CA THR A 91 -16.52 -2.38 4.34
C THR A 91 -15.27 -3.08 4.87
N ARG A 92 -14.49 -3.71 3.99
CA ARG A 92 -13.24 -4.36 4.38
C ARG A 92 -12.16 -3.32 4.43
N ASP A 93 -11.77 -2.87 5.62
CA ASP A 93 -10.70 -1.89 5.75
C ASP A 93 -9.35 -2.56 5.45
N ALA A 94 -8.80 -2.27 4.26
CA ALA A 94 -7.51 -2.80 3.84
C ALA A 94 -6.34 -2.33 4.71
N ILE A 95 -6.41 -1.14 5.33
CA ILE A 95 -5.35 -0.65 6.22
C ILE A 95 -5.41 -1.43 7.52
N ASP A 96 -6.57 -1.48 8.17
CA ASP A 96 -6.75 -2.20 9.43
C ASP A 96 -6.41 -3.69 9.27
N SER A 97 -6.95 -4.34 8.23
CA SER A 97 -6.76 -5.76 7.95
C SER A 97 -5.30 -6.15 7.69
N CYS A 98 -4.51 -5.23 7.12
CA CYS A 98 -3.12 -5.49 6.74
C CYS A 98 -2.08 -4.92 7.71
N SER A 99 -2.49 -4.06 8.64
CA SER A 99 -1.59 -3.33 9.56
C SER A 99 -0.67 -4.23 10.37
N GLY A 100 -1.12 -5.44 10.74
CA GLY A 100 -0.34 -6.42 11.49
C GLY A 100 0.92 -6.94 10.78
N TYR A 101 1.11 -6.61 9.49
CA TYR A 101 2.32 -6.94 8.73
C TYR A 101 3.39 -5.86 8.73
N TRP A 102 3.10 -4.67 9.26
CA TRP A 102 3.98 -3.51 9.18
C TRP A 102 4.57 -3.17 10.55
N ARG A 103 5.35 -2.08 10.60
CA ARG A 103 5.71 -1.44 11.88
C ARG A 103 4.45 -0.87 12.56
N ASP A 104 4.44 -0.87 13.88
CA ASP A 104 3.25 -0.59 14.72
C ASP A 104 2.57 0.77 14.44
N ASP A 105 3.30 1.76 13.93
CA ASP A 105 2.81 3.11 13.66
C ASP A 105 2.33 3.33 12.21
N LEU A 106 2.74 2.50 11.25
CA LEU A 106 2.48 2.76 9.83
C LEU A 106 1.00 2.71 9.47
N GLY A 107 0.24 1.80 10.07
CA GLY A 107 -1.22 1.75 9.86
C GLY A 107 -1.92 3.03 10.32
N ALA A 108 -1.57 3.51 11.51
CA ALA A 108 -2.11 4.75 12.06
C ALA A 108 -1.66 5.99 11.25
N GLU A 109 -0.42 6.00 10.76
CA GLU A 109 0.11 7.05 9.88
C GLU A 109 -0.70 7.15 8.56
N LEU A 110 -0.96 6.01 7.91
CA LEU A 110 -1.76 5.95 6.68
C LEU A 110 -3.21 6.40 6.92
N GLN A 111 -3.81 5.99 8.04
CA GLN A 111 -5.15 6.44 8.41
C GLN A 111 -5.19 7.96 8.66
N ALA A 112 -4.20 8.49 9.39
CA ALA A 112 -4.10 9.91 9.65
C ALA A 112 -3.90 10.76 8.38
N ILE A 113 -3.28 10.20 7.33
CA ILE A 113 -3.20 10.84 6.01
C ILE A 113 -4.59 10.90 5.36
N LEU A 114 -5.37 9.82 5.45
CA LEU A 114 -6.73 9.77 4.89
C LEU A 114 -7.71 10.67 5.62
N ASP A 115 -7.50 10.95 6.91
CA ASP A 115 -8.41 11.73 7.75
C ASP A 115 -8.22 13.26 7.65
N ARG A 116 -7.18 13.72 6.94
CA ARG A 116 -6.87 15.15 6.82
C ARG A 116 -6.77 15.62 5.37
N PRO A 117 -7.02 16.90 5.07
CA PRO A 117 -6.83 17.45 3.73
C PRO A 117 -5.36 17.40 3.28
N GLY A 118 -5.14 17.28 1.97
CA GLY A 118 -3.82 17.49 1.34
C GLY A 118 -3.20 16.27 0.66
N ALA A 119 -3.89 15.13 0.66
CA ALA A 119 -3.49 13.94 -0.06
C ALA A 119 -4.56 13.52 -1.08
N TRP A 120 -4.19 12.54 -1.91
CA TRP A 120 -5.07 11.89 -2.86
C TRP A 120 -5.20 10.43 -2.51
N TYR A 121 -6.39 9.87 -2.73
CA TYR A 121 -6.63 8.45 -2.56
C TYR A 121 -7.53 7.90 -3.65
N ASP A 122 -7.45 6.61 -3.88
CA ASP A 122 -8.43 5.83 -4.61
C ASP A 122 -8.78 4.61 -3.75
N ARG A 123 -10.06 4.27 -3.66
CA ARG A 123 -10.56 3.17 -2.84
C ARG A 123 -11.67 2.46 -3.61
N ASP A 124 -11.57 1.14 -3.70
CA ASP A 124 -12.62 0.36 -4.35
C ASP A 124 -13.92 0.37 -3.53
N ALA A 125 -15.02 -0.07 -4.16
CA ALA A 125 -16.35 0.01 -3.57
C ALA A 125 -16.55 -0.86 -2.31
N VAL A 126 -15.67 -1.84 -2.07
CA VAL A 126 -15.76 -2.76 -0.92
C VAL A 126 -14.64 -2.53 0.11
N GLY A 127 -13.77 -1.54 -0.12
CA GLY A 127 -12.65 -1.15 0.73
C GLY A 127 -11.42 -2.04 0.63
N GLU A 128 -11.49 -3.14 -0.12
CA GLU A 128 -10.43 -4.15 -0.19
C GLU A 128 -9.13 -3.57 -0.74
N THR A 129 -9.21 -2.57 -1.60
CA THR A 129 -8.06 -1.88 -2.17
C THR A 129 -8.12 -0.41 -1.83
N VAL A 130 -7.03 0.11 -1.27
CA VAL A 130 -6.79 1.54 -1.12
C VAL A 130 -5.43 1.91 -1.70
N VAL A 131 -5.41 3.03 -2.41
CA VAL A 131 -4.20 3.65 -2.94
C VAL A 131 -4.12 5.05 -2.38
N ILE A 132 -2.94 5.48 -1.95
CA ILE A 132 -2.68 6.77 -1.32
C ILE A 132 -1.50 7.43 -2.03
N TYR A 133 -1.64 8.72 -2.34
CA TYR A 133 -0.57 9.59 -2.79
C TYR A 133 -0.59 10.87 -1.94
N ALA A 134 0.42 11.03 -1.08
CA ALA A 134 0.52 12.13 -0.13
C ALA A 134 1.86 12.85 -0.30
N PRO A 135 1.95 13.79 -1.26
CA PRO A 135 3.23 14.44 -1.59
C PRO A 135 3.76 15.31 -0.44
N ALA A 136 2.90 16.00 0.30
CA ALA A 136 3.31 16.80 1.46
C ALA A 136 3.89 15.94 2.60
N ASP A 137 3.47 14.69 2.67
CA ASP A 137 3.95 13.70 3.65
C ASP A 137 5.07 12.82 3.09
N GLY A 138 5.43 13.00 1.82
CA GLY A 138 6.45 12.21 1.14
C GLY A 138 6.10 10.73 1.09
N LEU A 139 4.84 10.34 0.93
CA LEU A 139 4.41 8.94 1.00
C LEU A 139 3.51 8.53 -0.17
N ALA A 140 3.69 7.30 -0.65
CA ALA A 140 2.74 6.63 -1.51
C ALA A 140 2.49 5.18 -1.06
N ALA A 141 1.25 4.72 -1.18
CA ALA A 141 0.86 3.38 -0.78
C ALA A 141 -0.13 2.76 -1.77
N ARG A 142 0.04 1.48 -2.06
CA ARG A 142 -0.99 0.60 -2.60
C ARG A 142 -1.18 -0.53 -1.61
N ILE A 143 -2.39 -0.71 -1.10
CA ILE A 143 -2.71 -1.74 -0.12
C ILE A 143 -3.93 -2.49 -0.62
N ARG A 144 -3.86 -3.81 -0.61
CA ARG A 144 -4.98 -4.67 -0.90
C ARG A 144 -5.10 -5.78 0.13
N TYR A 145 -6.32 -5.97 0.62
CA TYR A 145 -6.76 -7.13 1.37
C TYR A 145 -7.60 -8.06 0.48
N GLY A 146 -7.54 -9.35 0.74
CA GLY A 146 -8.30 -10.38 0.02
C GLY A 146 -7.60 -10.94 -1.20
N ASP A 147 -6.28 -10.94 -1.14
CA ASP A 147 -5.36 -11.54 -2.11
C ASP A 147 -4.94 -12.96 -1.73
#